data_AF-A0A1F8CX89-F1
#
_entry.id   AF-A0A1F8CX89-F1
#
_cell.length_a   1.000
_cell.length_b   1.000
_cell.length_c   1.000
_cell.angle_alpha   90.00
_cell.angle_beta   90.00
_cell.angle_gamma   90.00
#
_symmetry.space_group_name_H-M   'P 1'
#
loop_
_entity.id
_entity.type
_entity.pdbx_description
1 polymer ?
#
loop_
_entity_poly.entity_id
_entity_poly.type
_entity_poly.pdbx_seq_one_letter_code
_entity_poly.pdbx_strand_id
1 'polypeptide(L)' 'MALHNIRRCLNCNWKTHKRFWGDKQICPICETASVFSESNHGGLSLEQMHSVKEKILTNMRAIEREKTSG' A
#
# COMPACT_ATOMS: atom_id res chain seq x y z
N MET A 1 19.71 -14.10 -11.51
CA MET A 1 19.08 -13.48 -10.31
C MET A 1 17.84 -12.73 -10.79
N ALA A 2 16.66 -13.06 -10.27
CA ALA A 2 15.44 -12.33 -10.63
C ALA A 2 15.50 -10.92 -10.03
N LEU A 3 15.43 -9.88 -10.88
CA LEU A 3 15.29 -8.50 -10.44
C LEU A 3 14.03 -8.38 -9.58
N HIS A 4 14.20 -8.10 -8.29
CA HIS A 4 13.07 -7.87 -7.38
C HIS A 4 12.44 -6.51 -7.73
N ASN A 5 11.55 -6.49 -8.72
CA ASN A 5 10.83 -5.28 -9.07
C ASN A 5 9.91 -4.88 -7.90
N ILE A 6 10.27 -3.80 -7.21
CA ILE A 6 9.49 -3.17 -6.15
C ILE A 6 8.61 -2.12 -6.80
N ARG A 7 7.32 -2.11 -6.47
CA ARG A 7 6.35 -1.13 -6.95
C ARG A 7 6.01 -0.18 -5.80
N ARG A 8 6.14 1.12 -6.05
CA ARG A 8 5.65 2.20 -5.19
C ARG A 8 4.26 2.60 -5.69
N CYS A 9 3.26 2.52 -4.83
CA CYS A 9 1.93 3.04 -5.12
C CYS A 9 1.95 4.57 -5.19
N LEU A 10 1.41 5.17 -6.25
CA LEU A 10 1.36 6.64 -6.37
C LEU A 10 0.22 7.28 -5.56
N ASN A 11 -0.70 6.48 -5.00
CA ASN A 11 -1.75 6.97 -4.12
C ASN A 11 -1.32 6.99 -2.64
N CYS A 12 -0.92 5.83 -2.10
CA CYS A 12 -0.52 5.72 -0.69
C CYS A 12 0.99 5.85 -0.45
N ASN A 13 1.80 6.03 -1.49
CA ASN A 13 3.26 6.18 -1.45
C ASN A 13 4.06 5.00 -0.90
N TRP A 14 3.41 3.89 -0.52
CA TRP A 14 4.07 2.71 0.00
C TRP A 14 4.67 1.82 -1.09
N LYS A 15 5.79 1.18 -0.76
CA LYS A 15 6.56 0.30 -1.63
C LYS A 15 6.35 -1.16 -1.26
N THR A 16 5.99 -2.00 -2.22
CA THR A 16 5.81 -3.45 -2.01
C THR A 16 6.35 -4.24 -3.19
N HIS A 17 6.72 -5.50 -2.98
CA HIS A 17 7.17 -6.35 -4.08
C HIS A 17 6.05 -6.54 -5.12
N LYS A 18 6.41 -6.52 -6.42
CA LYS A 18 5.48 -6.75 -7.54
C LYS A 18 4.61 -7.99 -7.37
N ARG A 19 5.14 -9.07 -6.78
CA ARG A 19 4.40 -10.32 -6.52
C ARG A 19 3.13 -10.13 -5.69
N PHE A 20 3.05 -9.08 -4.88
CA PHE A 20 1.91 -8.81 -4.02
C PHE A 20 0.81 -7.98 -4.69
N TRP A 21 1.04 -7.47 -5.91
CA TRP A 21 0.04 -6.66 -6.63
C TRP A 21 -0.99 -7.52 -7.39
N GLY A 22 -0.77 -8.84 -7.47
CA GLY A 22 -1.61 -9.78 -8.20
C GLY A 22 -1.73 -9.44 -9.70
N ASP A 23 -2.70 -10.06 -10.36
CA ASP A 23 -2.95 -9.88 -11.80
C ASP A 23 -3.58 -8.53 -12.14
N LYS A 24 -4.37 -7.98 -11.21
CA LYS A 24 -5.13 -6.74 -11.41
C LYS A 24 -4.28 -5.48 -11.24
N GLN A 25 -3.01 -5.61 -10.88
CA GLN A 25 -2.10 -4.51 -10.61
C GLN A 25 -2.65 -3.49 -9.59
N ILE A 26 -3.41 -3.97 -8.60
CA ILE A 26 -3.99 -3.11 -7.54
C ILE A 26 -3.00 -3.06 -6.37
N CYS A 27 -2.81 -1.87 -5.80
CA CYS A 27 -1.98 -1.70 -4.62
C CYS A 27 -2.51 -2.55 -3.45
N PRO A 28 -1.71 -3.46 -2.87
CA PRO A 28 -2.17 -4.35 -1.79
C PRO A 28 -2.35 -3.66 -0.43
N ILE A 29 -2.00 -2.37 -0.32
CA ILE A 29 -2.10 -1.60 0.92
C ILE A 29 -3.37 -0.75 0.94
N CYS A 30 -3.58 0.07 -0.10
CA CYS A 30 -4.77 0.92 -0.18
C CYS A 30 -5.91 0.31 -0.98
N GLU A 31 -5.65 -0.75 -1.77
CA GLU A 31 -6.65 -1.45 -2.61
C GLU A 31 -7.39 -0.54 -3.61
N THR A 32 -6.90 0.68 -3.84
CA THR A 32 -7.55 1.69 -4.68
C THR A 32 -6.79 1.99 -5.97
N ALA A 33 -5.46 2.01 -5.93
CA ALA A 33 -4.66 2.50 -7.04
C ALA A 33 -4.07 1.39 -7.91
N SER A 34 -4.18 1.58 -9.23
CA SER A 34 -3.53 0.75 -10.26
C SER A 34 -2.23 1.36 -10.82
N VAL A 35 -1.92 2.59 -10.44
CA VAL A 35 -0.72 3.33 -10.88
C VAL A 35 0.43 3.19 -9.89
N PHE A 36 1.63 2.92 -10.42
CA PHE A 36 2.84 2.71 -9.63
C PHE A 36 4.11 3.17 -10.35
N SER A 37 5.17 3.43 -9.58
CA SER A 37 6.54 3.55 -10.10
C SER A 37 7.38 2.33 -9.68
N GLU A 38 8.30 1.87 -10.53
CA GLU A 38 9.16 0.72 -10.21
C GLU A 38 10.53 1.14 -9.66
N SER A 39 11.08 0.32 -8.77
CA SER A 39 12.41 0.48 -8.17
C SER A 39 13.00 -0.88 -7.78
N ASN A 40 14.30 -0.93 -7.51
CA ASN A 40 14.99 -2.18 -7.16
C ASN A 40 15.13 -2.43 -5.65
N HIS A 41 14.64 -1.54 -4.79
CA HIS A 41 14.88 -1.63 -3.35
C HIS A 41 13.76 -1.00 -2.51
N GLY A 42 13.74 -1.33 -1.21
CA GLY A 42 12.88 -0.68 -0.20
C GLY A 42 11.43 -1.16 -0.22
N GLY A 43 11.17 -2.40 -0.63
CA GLY A 43 9.84 -3.00 -0.52
C GLY A 43 9.54 -3.48 0.89
N LEU A 44 8.31 -3.30 1.34
CA LEU A 44 7.82 -3.86 2.59
C LEU A 44 7.69 -5.39 2.51
N SER A 45 7.93 -6.05 3.63
CA SER A 45 7.55 -7.44 3.87
C SER A 45 6.03 -7.58 3.99
N LEU A 46 5.51 -8.80 3.90
CA LEU A 46 4.07 -9.06 4.03
C LEU A 46 3.54 -8.63 5.41
N GLU A 47 4.28 -8.92 6.48
CA GLU A 47 3.93 -8.51 7.85
C GLU A 47 3.87 -6.98 7.99
N GLN A 48 4.88 -6.28 7.44
CA GLN A 48 4.90 -4.82 7.46
C GLN A 48 3.73 -4.22 6.67
N MET A 49 3.37 -4.82 5.54
CA MET A 49 2.20 -4.40 4.75
C MET A 49 0.91 -4.49 5.56
N HIS A 50 0.70 -5.59 6.31
CA HIS A 50 -0.48 -5.77 7.15
C HIS A 50 -0.54 -4.69 8.23
N SER A 51 0.56 -4.48 8.95
CA SER A 51 0.63 -3.45 10.00
C SER A 51 0.34 -2.04 9.45
N VAL A 52 0.86 -1.70 8.27
CA VAL A 52 0.59 -0.41 7.61
C VAL A 52 -0.88 -0.29 7.22
N LYS A 53 -1.47 -1.35 6.65
CA LYS A 53 -2.89 -1.36 6.27
C LYS A 53 -3.79 -1.11 7.48
N GLU A 54 -3.53 -1.77 8.60
CA GLU A 54 -4.29 -1.57 9.85
C GLU A 54 -4.19 -0.14 10.37
N LYS A 55 -3.00 0.47 10.30
CA LYS A 55 -2.79 1.89 10.69
C LYS A 55 -3.60 2.84 9.82
N ILE A 56 -3.60 2.63 8.49
CA ILE A 56 -4.38 3.46 7.56
C ILE A 56 -5.87 3.36 7.90
N LEU A 57 -6.39 2.14 8.07
CA LEU A 57 -7.80 1.92 8.39
C LEU A 57 -8.20 2.53 9.74
N THR A 58 -7.32 2.43 10.74
CA THR A 58 -7.55 3.02 12.06
C THR A 58 -7.62 4.54 11.98
N ASN A 59 -6.70 5.16 11.25
CA ASN A 59 -6.67 6.61 11.07
C ASN A 59 -7.90 7.12 10.28
N MET A 60 -8.31 6.41 9.24
CA MET A 60 -9.51 6.77 8.47
C MET A 60 -10.77 6.77 9.34
N ARG A 61 -10.95 5.74 10.18
CA ARG A 61 -12.07 5.66 11.12
C ARG A 61 -12.06 6.78 12.16
N ALA A 62 -10.88 7.22 12.60
CA ALA A 62 -10.76 8.35 13.52
C ALA A 62 -11.26 9.66 12.87
N ILE A 63 -10.81 9.93 11.63
CA ILE A 63 -11.21 11.11 10.87
C ILE A 63 -12.74 11.14 10.62
N GLU A 64 -13.35 9.99 10.33
CA GLU A 64 -14.80 9.90 10.12
C GLU A 64 -15.61 10.24 11.39
N ARG A 65 -15.11 9.85 12.57
CA ARG A 65 -15.76 10.18 13.85
C ARG A 65 -15.70 11.68 14.15
N GLU A 66 -14.60 12.34 13.81
CA GLU A 66 -14.45 13.79 13.98
C GLU A 66 -15.40 14.57 13.06
N LYS A 67 -15.61 14.10 11.83
CA LYS A 67 -16.55 14.73 10.87
C LYS A 67 -18.02 14.60 11.25
N THR A 68 -18.39 13.60 12.04
CA THR A 68 -19.79 13.33 12.42
C THR A 68 -20.18 14.08 13.71
N SER A 69 -19.21 14.68 14.40
CA SER A 69 -19.40 15.33 15.71
C SER A 69 -19.32 16.87 15.66
N GLY A 70 -19.25 17.45 14.46
CA GLY A 70 -19.11 18.90 14.22
C GLY A 70 -20.30 19.51 13.50
#